data_AF-A0A6G3XLM2-F1
#
_entry.id   AF-A0A6G3XLM2-F1
#
_cell.length_a   1.000
_cell.length_b   1.000
_cell.length_c   1.000
_cell.angle_alpha   90.00
_cell.angle_beta   90.00
_cell.angle_gamma   90.00
#
_symmetry.space_group_name_H-M   'P 1'
#
loop_
_entity.id
_entity.type
_entity.pdbx_description
1 polymer ?
#
loop_
_entity_poly.entity_id
_entity_poly.type
_entity_poly.pdbx_seq_one_letter_code
_entity_poly.pdbx_strand_id
1 'polypeptide(L)' 'SASAAMEADKKHKKLRPFLAALPNSTFTPYGKTSWATVSDAIKKKIGSAVAPGSNPESILGEVAAEATRAEAAE' A
#
# COMPACT_ATOMS: atom_id res chain seq x y z
N SER A 1 -22.05 -8.55 2.91
CA SER A 1 -20.91 -8.43 3.83
C SER A 1 -21.27 -7.53 5.00
N ALA A 2 -20.50 -7.55 6.10
CA ALA A 2 -20.66 -6.58 7.17
C ALA A 2 -20.48 -5.12 6.69
N SER A 3 -19.58 -4.87 5.73
CA SER A 3 -19.35 -3.54 5.14
C SER A 3 -20.58 -2.98 4.41
N ALA A 4 -21.28 -3.78 3.60
CA ALA A 4 -22.49 -3.35 2.92
C ALA A 4 -23.64 -3.04 3.89
N ALA A 5 -23.78 -3.84 4.96
CA ALA A 5 -24.76 -3.57 6.02
C ALA A 5 -24.44 -2.27 6.78
N MET A 6 -23.15 -2.00 7.04
CA MET A 6 -22.74 -0.74 7.66
C MET A 6 -22.97 0.48 6.75
N GLU A 7 -22.81 0.34 5.44
CA GLU A 7 -22.98 1.43 4.48
C GLU A 7 -24.44 1.90 4.37
N ALA A 8 -25.38 0.95 4.39
CA ALA A 8 -26.81 1.19 4.35
C ALA A 8 -27.35 1.86 5.63
N ASP A 9 -26.69 1.66 6.77
CA ASP A 9 -27.13 2.20 8.06
C ASP A 9 -26.74 3.69 8.22
N LYS A 10 -27.74 4.54 8.53
CA LYS A 10 -27.52 5.98 8.75
C LYS A 10 -26.58 6.26 9.92
N LYS A 11 -26.49 5.37 10.92
CA LYS A 11 -25.60 5.55 12.08
C LYS A 11 -24.12 5.62 11.68
N HIS A 12 -23.77 5.01 10.55
CA HIS A 12 -22.41 4.93 10.02
C HIS A 12 -22.16 5.90 8.87
N LYS A 13 -22.95 6.98 8.75
CA LYS A 13 -22.83 7.96 7.65
C LYS A 13 -21.39 8.48 7.48
N LYS A 14 -20.64 8.67 8.57
CA LYS A 14 -19.24 9.12 8.54
C LYS A 14 -18.26 8.10 7.95
N LEU A 15 -18.60 6.81 7.96
CA LEU A 15 -17.76 5.72 7.45
C LEU A 15 -17.99 5.42 5.98
N ARG A 16 -19.07 5.93 5.38
CA ARG A 16 -19.45 5.63 3.98
C ARG A 16 -18.31 5.84 2.97
N PRO A 17 -17.49 6.91 3.03
CA PRO A 17 -16.36 7.05 2.10
C PRO A 17 -15.36 5.90 2.19
N PHE A 18 -15.09 5.40 3.40
CA PHE A 18 -14.21 4.25 3.61
C PHE A 18 -14.86 2.95 3.13
N LEU A 19 -16.14 2.74 3.47
CA LEU A 19 -16.88 1.53 3.10
C LEU A 19 -17.01 1.39 1.58
N ALA A 20 -17.21 2.50 0.86
CA ALA A 20 -17.25 2.53 -0.60
C ALA A 20 -15.90 2.17 -1.24
N ALA A 21 -14.78 2.45 -0.56
CA ALA A 21 -13.44 2.11 -1.05
C ALA A 21 -13.05 0.65 -0.76
N LEU A 22 -13.62 0.01 0.28
CA LEU A 22 -13.23 -1.33 0.72
C LEU A 22 -13.28 -2.41 -0.37
N PRO A 23 -14.30 -2.49 -1.25
CA PRO A 23 -14.37 -3.53 -2.29
C PRO A 23 -13.21 -3.47 -3.29
N ASN A 24 -12.61 -2.29 -3.47
CA ASN A 24 -11.49 -2.06 -4.39
C ASN A 24 -10.14 -1.95 -3.66
N SER A 25 -10.14 -2.13 -2.34
CA SER A 25 -8.93 -1.99 -1.53
C SER A 25 -8.11 -3.27 -1.56
N THR A 26 -6.79 -3.11 -1.63
CA THR A 26 -5.84 -4.20 -1.40
C THR A 26 -5.17 -4.00 -0.06
N PHE A 27 -5.22 -5.01 0.79
CA PHE A 27 -4.50 -4.97 2.07
C PHE A 27 -3.01 -5.20 1.84
N THR A 28 -2.20 -4.55 2.66
CA THR A 28 -0.76 -4.82 2.69
C THR A 28 -0.52 -6.29 3.03
N PRO A 29 0.52 -6.94 2.46
CA PRO A 29 0.80 -8.35 2.65
C PRO A 29 1.42 -8.64 4.04
N TYR A 30 0.68 -8.34 5.12
CA TYR A 30 1.17 -8.40 6.50
C TYR A 30 1.63 -9.81 6.93
N GLY A 31 1.18 -10.85 6.23
CA GLY A 31 1.59 -12.23 6.47
C GLY A 31 2.94 -12.61 5.88
N LYS A 32 3.54 -11.77 5.03
CA LYS A 32 4.88 -11.99 4.47
C LYS A 32 5.96 -11.41 5.37
N THR A 33 6.99 -12.17 5.73
CA THR A 33 8.11 -11.65 6.54
C THR A 33 8.91 -10.59 5.78
N SER A 34 8.97 -10.72 4.44
CA SER A 34 9.56 -9.73 3.54
C SER A 34 8.88 -8.35 3.60
N TRP A 35 7.62 -8.26 4.02
CA TRP A 35 6.84 -7.01 4.00
C TRP A 35 7.45 -5.88 4.84
N ALA A 36 8.06 -6.19 5.98
CA ALA A 36 8.68 -5.17 6.82
C ALA A 36 9.80 -4.42 6.08
N THR A 37 10.67 -5.17 5.39
CA THR A 37 11.76 -4.64 4.57
C THR A 37 11.22 -3.81 3.39
N VAL A 38 10.23 -4.35 2.67
CA VAL A 38 9.63 -3.64 1.53
C VAL A 38 8.93 -2.35 1.96
N SER A 39 8.19 -2.38 3.07
CA SER A 39 7.50 -1.21 3.62
C SER A 39 8.48 -0.10 4.01
N ASP A 40 9.62 -0.46 4.61
CA ASP A 40 10.68 0.48 4.96
C ASP A 40 11.34 1.09 3.72
N ALA A 41 11.66 0.26 2.72
CA ALA A 41 12.22 0.72 1.44
C ALA A 41 11.31 1.72 0.73
N ILE A 42 10.00 1.43 0.67
CA ILE A 42 8.99 2.35 0.11
C ILE A 42 9.01 3.68 0.87
N LYS A 43 8.90 3.65 2.21
CA LYS A 43 8.85 4.88 3.03
C LYS A 43 10.09 5.75 2.85
N LYS A 44 11.27 5.16 2.71
CA LYS A 44 12.55 5.88 2.55
C LYS A 44 12.73 6.47 1.15
N LYS A 45 12.27 5.79 0.10
CA LYS A 45 12.64 6.14 -1.28
C LYS A 45 11.52 6.80 -2.09
N ILE A 46 10.25 6.52 -1.81
CA ILE A 46 9.15 6.89 -2.73
C ILE A 46 8.99 8.41 -2.88
N GLY A 47 9.26 9.19 -1.83
CA GLY A 47 9.19 10.65 -1.89
C GLY A 47 10.20 11.27 -2.87
N SER A 48 11.35 10.62 -3.08
CA SER A 48 12.36 11.08 -4.03
C SER A 48 11.91 10.92 -5.48
N ALA A 49 10.99 9.99 -5.77
CA ALA A 49 10.48 9.76 -7.13
C ALA A 49 9.59 10.90 -7.65
N VAL A 50 9.11 11.80 -6.78
CA VAL A 50 8.30 12.96 -7.16
C VAL A 50 9.05 14.28 -7.02
N ALA A 51 10.35 14.23 -6.68
CA ALA A 51 11.16 15.43 -6.56
C ALA A 51 11.43 16.05 -7.96
N PRO A 52 11.54 17.39 -8.06
CA PRO A 52 11.89 18.04 -9.31
C PRO A 52 13.20 17.49 -9.89
N GLY A 53 13.21 17.16 -11.19
CA GLY A 53 14.39 16.62 -11.88
C GLY A 53 14.78 15.19 -11.48
N SER A 54 13.95 14.48 -10.71
CA SER A 54 14.19 13.07 -10.37
C SER A 54 13.98 12.14 -11.58
N ASN A 55 14.49 10.91 -11.45
CA ASN A 55 14.17 9.81 -12.36
C ASN A 55 13.28 8.79 -11.60
N PRO A 56 11.93 8.87 -11.76
CA PRO A 56 11.01 7.97 -11.08
C PRO A 56 11.26 6.50 -11.43
N GLU A 57 11.61 6.19 -12.69
CA GLU A 57 11.87 4.84 -13.16
C GLU A 57 13.02 4.19 -12.38
N SER A 58 14.14 4.92 -12.22
CA SER A 58 15.29 4.43 -11.45
C SER A 58 14.92 4.18 -9.98
N ILE A 59 14.22 5.12 -9.35
CA ILE A 59 13.89 5.04 -7.92
C ILE A 59 12.87 3.92 -7.65
N LEU A 60 11.84 3.79 -8.49
CA LEU A 60 10.87 2.71 -8.38
C LEU A 60 11.49 1.35 -8.72
N GLY A 61 12.43 1.31 -9.67
CA GLY A 61 13.21 0.12 -9.99
C GLY A 61 14.05 -0.38 -8.81
N GLU A 62 14.68 0.51 -8.07
CA GLU A 62 15.40 0.16 -6.83
C GLU A 62 14.48 -0.43 -5.75
N VAL A 63 13.29 0.15 -5.56
CA VAL A 63 12.29 -0.36 -4.61
C VAL A 63 11.82 -1.76 -5.03
N ALA A 64 11.57 -1.96 -6.33
CA ALA A 64 11.18 -3.27 -6.85
C ALA A 64 12.29 -4.32 -6.69
N ALA A 65 13.55 -3.95 -6.95
CA ALA A 65 14.68 -4.86 -6.78
C ALA A 65 14.89 -5.26 -5.32
N GLU A 66 14.70 -4.35 -4.37
CA GLU A 66 14.73 -4.65 -2.93
C GLU A 66 13.60 -5.60 -2.54
N ALA A 67 12.39 -5.37 -3.06
CA ALA A 67 11.25 -6.24 -2.81
C ALA A 67 11.49 -7.67 -3.31
N THR A 68 12.00 -7.84 -4.53
CA THR A 68 12.35 -9.15 -5.08
C THR A 68 13.41 -9.86 -4.22
N ARG A 69 14.43 -9.13 -3.73
CA ARG A 69 15.45 -9.72 -2.85
C ARG A 69 14.90 -10.13 -1.49
N ALA A 70 14.07 -9.28 -0.88
CA ALA A 70 13.46 -9.56 0.41
C ALA A 70 12.51 -10.76 0.33
N GLU A 71 11.71 -10.86 -0.73
CA GLU A 71 10.82 -11.99 -0.96
C GLU A 71 11.58 -13.29 -1.26
N ALA A 72 12.69 -13.23 -1.99
CA ALA A 72 13.52 -14.41 -2.26
C ALA A 72 14.29 -14.94 -1.03
N ALA A 73 14.42 -14.13 0.03
CA ALA A 73 15.10 -14.47 1.27
C ALA A 73 14.16 -14.93 2.39
N GLU A 74 12.84 -14.90 2.14
CA GLU A 74 11.78 -15.40 3.02
C GLU A 74 11.62 -16.92 2.89
#